data_AF-A0A931T1H1-F1
#
_entry.id   AF-A0A931T1H1-F1
#
_cell.length_a   1.000
_cell.length_b   1.000
_cell.length_c   1.000
_cell.angle_alpha   90.00
_cell.angle_beta   90.00
_cell.angle_gamma   90.00
#
_symmetry.space_group_name_H-M   'P 1'
#
loop_
_entity.id
_entity.type
_entity.pdbx_description
1 polymer ?
#
loop_
_entity_poly.entity_id
_entity_poly.type
_entity_poly.pdbx_seq_one_letter_code
_entity_poly.pdbx_strand_id
1 'polypeptide(L)'
;MIRGPSIYSLYQNFALAKERQVIVLRRMAALGYLTNEQAQAAVVQPIRLAEERNVGLVGIRAPYFVSYILPYLLERYGENQVYNGGLRVYTTLDFDMQAAAEVAIREGIDGARKQNLSVTQGALVAIEPRTGHIRAIVGGYDFSESQFNRAWQARRQPGSSFKPF
;
A
#
# COMPACT_ATOMS: atom_id res chain seq x y z
N MET A 1 -10.58 21.24 -9.12
CA MET A 1 -9.77 21.22 -10.36
C MET A 1 -10.65 20.68 -11.48
N ILE A 2 -10.86 21.42 -12.58
CA ILE A 2 -11.73 20.98 -13.69
C ILE A 2 -11.01 21.00 -15.06
N ARG A 3 -9.77 21.52 -15.14
CA ARG A 3 -8.88 21.32 -16.31
C ARG A 3 -7.59 20.66 -15.85
N GLY A 4 -7.22 19.54 -16.48
CA GLY A 4 -5.97 18.81 -16.25
C GLY A 4 -5.69 18.43 -14.79
N PRO A 5 -6.46 17.48 -14.20
CA PRO A 5 -6.30 17.08 -12.80
C PRO A 5 -4.89 16.54 -12.46
N SER A 6 -4.22 15.89 -13.43
CA SER A 6 -2.85 15.42 -13.31
C SER A 6 -1.82 16.56 -13.35
N ILE A 7 -1.94 17.46 -14.34
CA ILE A 7 -0.98 18.56 -14.58
C ILE A 7 -0.95 19.55 -13.41
N TYR A 8 -2.11 19.85 -12.83
CA TYR A 8 -2.23 20.78 -11.70
C TYR A 8 -2.36 20.07 -10.35
N SER A 9 -2.00 18.79 -10.27
CA SER A 9 -1.95 18.09 -8.99
C SER A 9 -0.97 18.79 -8.06
N LEU A 10 -1.44 19.17 -6.87
CA LEU A 10 -0.62 19.81 -5.84
C LEU A 10 0.52 18.90 -5.33
N TYR A 11 0.38 17.58 -5.54
CA TYR A 11 1.39 16.57 -5.19
C TYR A 11 2.48 16.44 -6.27
N GLN A 12 2.12 16.63 -7.55
CA GLN A 12 3.06 16.45 -8.66
C GLN A 12 3.73 17.77 -9.07
N ASN A 13 2.99 18.88 -9.08
CA ASN A 13 3.46 20.18 -9.55
C ASN A 13 2.88 21.33 -8.72
N PHE A 14 3.42 21.53 -7.51
CA PHE A 14 2.98 22.57 -6.59
C PHE A 14 3.02 23.98 -7.20
N ALA A 15 4.08 24.31 -7.95
CA ALA A 15 4.23 25.62 -8.58
C ALA A 15 3.12 25.91 -9.60
N LEU A 16 2.84 24.99 -10.53
CA LEU A 16 1.78 25.13 -11.52
C LEU A 16 0.39 25.17 -10.88
N ALA A 17 0.17 24.37 -9.83
CA ALA A 17 -1.06 24.41 -9.07
C ALA A 17 -1.27 25.77 -8.37
N LYS A 18 -0.18 26.39 -7.87
CA LYS A 18 -0.22 27.71 -7.24
C LYS A 18 -0.50 28.83 -8.25
N GLU A 19 0.14 28.80 -9.42
CA GLU A 19 -0.17 29.73 -10.52
C GLU A 19 -1.63 29.62 -10.94
N ARG A 20 -2.13 28.38 -11.04
CA ARG A 20 -3.54 28.13 -11.37
C ARG A 20 -4.48 28.64 -10.28
N GLN A 21 -4.13 28.50 -9.01
CA GLN A 21 -4.89 29.05 -7.88
C GLN A 21 -5.05 30.57 -8.02
N VAL A 22 -3.97 31.28 -8.34
CA VAL A 22 -3.99 32.74 -8.52
C VAL A 22 -4.93 33.15 -9.66
N ILE A 23 -4.91 32.44 -10.78
CA ILE A 23 -5.81 32.72 -11.91
C ILE A 23 -7.28 32.56 -11.50
N VAL A 24 -7.61 31.50 -10.74
CA VAL A 24 -8.97 31.25 -10.26
C VAL A 24 -9.41 32.33 -9.28
N LEU A 25 -8.58 32.68 -8.29
CA LEU A 25 -8.90 33.71 -7.30
C LEU A 25 -9.12 35.08 -7.94
N ARG A 26 -8.29 35.47 -8.91
CA ARG A 26 -8.49 36.71 -9.69
C ARG A 26 -9.80 36.70 -10.47
N ARG A 27 -10.17 35.55 -11.06
CA ARG A 27 -11.44 35.41 -11.79
C ARG A 27 -12.64 35.47 -10.86
N MET A 28 -12.54 34.90 -9.66
CA MET A 28 -13.59 34.98 -8.64
C MET A 28 -13.81 36.42 -8.16
N ALA A 29 -12.73 37.18 -7.96
CA ALA A 29 -12.83 38.61 -7.63
C ALA A 29 -13.47 39.42 -8.76
N ALA A 30 -13.06 39.20 -10.01
CA ALA A 30 -13.62 39.89 -11.18
C ALA A 30 -15.11 39.58 -11.42
N LEU A 31 -15.58 38.42 -10.97
CA LEU A 31 -16.98 38.01 -11.07
C LEU A 31 -17.81 38.36 -9.80
N GLY A 32 -17.20 39.04 -8.82
CA GLY A 32 -17.88 39.49 -7.60
C GLY A 32 -18.10 38.41 -6.54
N TYR A 33 -17.51 37.22 -6.69
CA TYR A 33 -17.60 36.15 -5.67
C TYR A 33 -16.68 36.39 -4.47
N LEU A 34 -15.67 37.26 -4.61
CA LEU A 34 -14.71 37.64 -3.56
C LEU A 34 -14.37 39.13 -3.71
N THR A 35 -13.97 39.80 -2.63
CA THR A 35 -13.30 41.10 -2.71
C THR A 35 -11.84 40.94 -3.16
N ASN A 36 -11.21 42.03 -3.63
CA ASN A 36 -9.80 42.01 -3.98
C ASN A 36 -8.92 41.70 -2.75
N GLU A 37 -9.28 42.18 -1.56
CA GLU A 37 -8.56 41.85 -0.33
C GLU A 37 -8.70 40.36 0.01
N GLN A 38 -9.90 39.79 -0.13
CA GLN A 38 -10.13 38.36 0.09
C GLN A 38 -9.34 37.49 -0.89
N ALA A 39 -9.25 37.89 -2.16
CA ALA A 39 -8.45 37.19 -3.16
C ALA A 39 -6.95 37.23 -2.82
N GLN A 40 -6.42 38.37 -2.39
CA GLN A 40 -5.02 38.51 -1.99
C GLN A 40 -4.71 37.71 -0.71
N ALA A 41 -5.59 37.76 0.28
CA ALA A 41 -5.48 36.97 1.51
C ALA A 41 -5.50 35.46 1.21
N ALA A 42 -6.34 35.00 0.29
CA ALA A 42 -6.41 33.59 -0.10
C ALA A 42 -5.16 33.10 -0.85
N VAL A 43 -4.44 33.97 -1.56
CA VAL A 43 -3.18 33.60 -2.24
C VAL A 43 -2.09 33.25 -1.23
N VAL A 44 -2.00 33.97 -0.11
CA VAL A 44 -0.93 33.77 0.89
C VAL A 44 -1.22 32.66 1.89
N GLN A 45 -2.44 32.12 1.91
CA GLN A 45 -2.76 31.02 2.81
C GLN A 45 -1.92 29.77 2.52
N PRO A 46 -1.34 29.14 3.55
CA PRO A 46 -0.58 27.91 3.39
C PRO A 46 -1.52 26.77 2.98
N ILE A 47 -1.18 26.11 1.87
CA ILE A 47 -1.92 24.94 1.40
C ILE A 47 -1.45 23.74 2.21
N ARG A 48 -2.33 23.20 3.05
CA ARG A 48 -2.09 21.89 3.68
C ARG A 48 -2.55 20.81 2.70
N LEU A 49 -1.61 20.03 2.20
CA LEU A 49 -1.95 18.83 1.43
C LEU A 49 -2.54 17.81 2.41
N ALA A 50 -3.59 17.12 1.98
CA ALA A 50 -3.99 15.92 2.70
C ALA A 50 -2.82 14.91 2.61
N GLU A 51 -2.70 14.01 3.59
CA GLU A 51 -1.74 12.92 3.46
C GLU A 51 -2.03 12.16 2.15
N GLU A 52 -0.98 11.81 1.42
CA GLU A 52 -1.11 10.89 0.28
C GLU A 52 -1.82 9.64 0.80
N ARG A 53 -3.03 9.38 0.30
CA ARG A 53 -3.61 8.06 0.45
C ARG A 53 -2.65 7.12 -0.25
N ASN A 54 -1.95 6.27 0.51
CA ASN A 54 -0.97 5.31 0.01
C ASN A 54 -1.47 4.71 -1.32
N VAL A 55 -0.88 5.13 -2.44
CA VAL A 55 -1.24 4.61 -3.76
C VAL A 55 -0.48 3.29 -3.92
N GLY A 56 -1.10 2.21 -3.45
CA GLY A 56 -0.55 0.86 -3.56
C GLY A 56 -0.45 0.13 -2.22
N LEU A 57 0.31 -0.97 -2.24
CA LEU A 57 0.42 -1.88 -1.09
C LEU A 57 1.58 -1.52 -0.14
N VAL A 58 2.42 -0.54 -0.47
CA VAL A 58 3.50 -0.11 0.42
C VAL A 58 2.91 0.76 1.53
N GLY A 59 3.26 0.47 2.79
CA GLY A 59 2.76 1.19 3.97
C GLY A 59 1.42 0.72 4.52
N ILE A 60 0.75 -0.25 3.89
CA ILE A 60 -0.42 -0.91 4.48
C ILE A 60 0.01 -2.00 5.45
N ARG A 61 -0.85 -2.34 6.41
CA ARG A 61 -0.62 -3.48 7.32
C ARG A 61 -0.74 -4.79 6.56
N ALA A 62 0.15 -5.75 6.84
CA ALA A 62 0.16 -7.08 6.23
C ALA A 62 0.18 -7.08 4.68
N PRO A 63 1.11 -6.39 4.02
CA PRO A 63 1.05 -6.17 2.58
C PRO A 63 1.16 -7.47 1.76
N TYR A 64 1.87 -8.49 2.27
CA TYR A 64 1.92 -9.82 1.66
C TYR A 64 0.58 -10.57 1.73
N PHE A 65 -0.22 -10.35 2.78
CA PHE A 65 -1.55 -10.92 2.88
C PHE A 65 -2.51 -10.24 1.91
N VAL A 66 -2.42 -8.92 1.82
CA VAL A 66 -3.26 -8.15 0.89
C VAL A 66 -2.90 -8.49 -0.56
N SER A 67 -1.61 -8.63 -0.89
CA SER A 67 -1.17 -9.05 -2.23
C SER A 67 -1.60 -10.48 -2.59
N TYR A 68 -1.84 -11.34 -1.60
CA TYR A 68 -2.38 -12.68 -1.80
C TYR A 68 -3.88 -12.67 -2.14
N ILE A 69 -4.68 -11.85 -1.43
CA ILE A 69 -6.14 -11.81 -1.64
C ILE A 69 -6.55 -10.93 -2.85
N LEU A 70 -5.75 -9.92 -3.18
CA LEU A 70 -6.13 -8.92 -4.17
C LEU A 70 -6.38 -9.52 -5.58
N PRO A 71 -5.52 -10.41 -6.12
CA PRO A 71 -5.79 -11.06 -7.41
C PRO A 71 -7.11 -11.84 -7.41
N TYR A 72 -7.42 -12.55 -6.32
CA TYR A 72 -8.67 -13.28 -6.17
C TYR A 72 -9.90 -12.35 -6.19
N LEU A 73 -9.80 -11.20 -5.52
CA LEU A 73 -10.88 -10.21 -5.53
C LEU A 73 -11.06 -9.59 -6.92
N LEU A 74 -9.97 -9.26 -7.60
CA LEU A 74 -9.99 -8.69 -8.95
C LEU A 74 -10.59 -9.66 -9.96
N GLU A 75 -10.23 -10.95 -9.87
CA GLU A 75 -10.80 -12.00 -10.72
C GLU A 75 -12.29 -12.18 -10.47
N ARG A 76 -12.72 -12.18 -9.20
CA ARG A 76 -14.11 -12.48 -8.83
C ARG A 76 -15.08 -11.32 -9.00
N TYR A 77 -14.64 -10.10 -8.70
CA TYR A 77 -15.52 -8.91 -8.65
C TYR A 77 -15.19 -7.86 -9.71
N GLY A 78 -14.04 -7.96 -10.37
CA GLY A 78 -13.57 -6.99 -11.35
C GLY A 78 -12.97 -5.73 -10.71
N GLU A 79 -12.10 -5.08 -11.47
CA GLU A 79 -11.30 -3.94 -11.02
C GLU A 79 -12.14 -2.78 -10.48
N ASN A 80 -13.22 -2.42 -11.19
CA ASN A 80 -14.04 -1.27 -10.83
C ASN A 80 -14.73 -1.47 -9.47
N GLN A 81 -15.26 -2.67 -9.19
CA GLN A 81 -15.87 -2.93 -7.89
C GLN A 81 -14.81 -2.96 -6.78
N VAL A 82 -13.67 -3.61 -7.01
CA VAL A 82 -12.60 -3.71 -6.00
C VAL A 82 -12.04 -2.34 -5.62
N TYR A 83 -11.78 -1.45 -6.58
CA TYR A 83 -11.17 -0.15 -6.28
C TYR A 83 -12.16 1.00 -6.07
N ASN A 84 -13.33 0.99 -6.72
CA ASN A 84 -14.28 2.11 -6.68
C ASN A 84 -15.65 1.75 -6.07
N GLY A 85 -15.89 0.47 -5.79
CA GLY A 85 -17.19 -0.04 -5.35
C GLY A 85 -17.50 0.12 -3.85
N GLY A 86 -16.51 0.54 -3.06
CA GLY A 86 -16.69 0.68 -1.60
C GLY A 86 -16.82 -0.64 -0.85
N LEU A 87 -16.29 -1.73 -1.40
CA LEU A 87 -16.29 -3.06 -0.79
C LEU A 87 -15.63 -3.05 0.59
N ARG A 88 -16.21 -3.81 1.52
CA ARG A 88 -15.61 -4.14 2.81
C ARG A 88 -15.26 -5.62 2.83
N VAL A 89 -13.97 -5.92 2.91
CA VAL A 89 -13.46 -7.30 2.87
C VAL A 89 -13.03 -7.71 4.28
N TYR A 90 -13.67 -8.74 4.81
CA TYR A 90 -13.32 -9.38 6.08
C TYR A 90 -12.58 -10.69 5.77
N THR A 91 -11.42 -10.89 6.40
CA THR A 91 -10.53 -12.02 6.10
C THR A 91 -10.18 -12.80 7.36
N THR A 92 -9.45 -13.89 7.20
CA THR A 92 -8.98 -14.76 8.29
C THR A 92 -7.68 -14.28 8.94
N LEU A 93 -7.09 -13.19 8.44
CA LEU A 93 -5.87 -12.58 8.96
C LEU A 93 -5.99 -12.35 10.46
N ASP A 94 -4.99 -12.84 11.20
CA ASP A 94 -4.79 -12.54 12.60
C ASP A 94 -3.61 -11.58 12.71
N PHE A 95 -3.84 -10.38 13.24
CA PHE A 95 -2.83 -9.33 13.27
C PHE A 95 -1.68 -9.64 14.24
N ASP A 96 -1.94 -10.36 15.32
CA ASP A 96 -0.93 -10.71 16.30
C ASP A 96 -0.02 -11.80 15.74
N MET A 97 -0.61 -12.82 15.11
CA MET A 97 0.15 -13.85 14.40
C MET A 97 0.94 -13.27 13.22
N GLN A 98 0.37 -12.32 12.48
CA GLN A 98 1.05 -11.66 11.38
C GLN A 98 2.26 -10.88 11.87
N ALA A 99 2.12 -10.09 12.94
CA ALA A 99 3.23 -9.35 13.52
C ALA A 99 4.33 -10.29 14.02
N ALA A 100 3.97 -11.38 14.71
CA ALA A 100 4.91 -12.40 15.15
C ALA A 100 5.64 -13.06 13.98
N ALA A 101 4.93 -13.37 12.88
CA ALA A 101 5.52 -13.95 11.68
C ALA A 101 6.51 -13.00 10.99
N GLU A 102 6.19 -11.70 10.91
CA GLU A 102 7.08 -10.69 10.34
C GLU A 102 8.37 -10.54 11.16
N VAL A 103 8.26 -10.54 12.50
CA VAL A 103 9.42 -10.54 13.40
C VAL A 103 10.24 -11.81 13.21
N ALA A 104 9.62 -12.99 13.22
CA ALA A 104 10.31 -14.27 13.08
C ALA A 104 11.11 -14.38 11.77
N ILE A 105 10.52 -13.92 10.64
CA ILE A 105 11.24 -13.89 9.36
C ILE A 105 12.42 -12.93 9.40
N ARG A 106 12.24 -11.72 9.93
CA ARG A 106 13.31 -10.71 10.01
C ARG A 106 14.46 -11.19 10.88
N GLU A 107 14.16 -11.64 12.10
CA GLU A 107 15.15 -12.14 13.05
C GLU A 107 15.86 -13.39 12.54
N GLY A 108 15.14 -14.31 11.89
CA GLY A 108 15.74 -15.52 11.32
C GLY A 108 16.74 -15.19 10.21
N ILE A 109 16.40 -14.26 9.32
CA ILE A 109 17.29 -13.81 8.25
C ILE A 109 18.49 -13.05 8.80
N ASP A 110 18.27 -12.11 9.72
CA ASP A 110 19.36 -11.32 10.32
C ASP A 110 20.28 -12.19 11.19
N GLY A 111 19.72 -13.17 11.90
CA GLY A 111 20.48 -14.17 12.64
C GLY A 111 21.37 -15.01 11.73
N ALA A 112 20.84 -15.47 10.59
CA ALA A 112 21.62 -16.21 9.59
C ALA A 112 22.74 -15.34 8.99
N ARG A 113 22.46 -14.07 8.67
CA ARG A 113 23.47 -13.12 8.17
C ARG A 113 24.61 -12.90 9.17
N LYS A 114 24.28 -12.76 10.47
CA LYS A 114 25.29 -12.64 11.55
C LYS A 114 26.19 -13.88 11.67
N GLN A 115 25.70 -15.04 11.24
CA GLN A 115 26.48 -16.28 11.18
C GLN A 115 27.25 -16.45 9.85
N ASN A 116 27.37 -15.40 9.04
CA ASN A 116 27.98 -15.41 7.70
C ASN A 116 27.29 -16.38 6.72
N LEU A 117 26.03 -16.74 6.96
CA LEU A 117 25.24 -17.50 5.99
C LEU A 117 24.66 -16.54 4.94
N SER A 118 24.74 -16.93 3.67
CA SER A 118 24.24 -16.14 2.53
C SER A 118 22.70 -16.22 2.38
N VAL A 119 21.96 -15.99 3.46
CA VAL A 119 20.49 -15.95 3.47
C VAL A 119 20.02 -14.51 3.31
N THR A 120 19.31 -14.24 2.21
CA THR A 120 18.83 -12.88 1.90
C THR A 120 17.32 -12.73 2.04
N GLN A 121 16.57 -13.85 1.98
CA GLN A 121 15.12 -13.87 1.88
C GLN A 121 14.55 -15.09 2.61
N GLY A 122 13.26 -15.03 2.92
CA GLY A 122 12.52 -16.09 3.61
C GLY A 122 11.02 -15.95 3.34
N ALA A 123 10.26 -16.96 3.73
CA ALA A 123 8.81 -16.95 3.63
C ALA A 123 8.19 -17.77 4.76
N LEU A 124 7.00 -17.36 5.22
CA LEU A 124 6.24 -18.03 6.27
C LEU A 124 4.75 -17.99 5.93
N VAL A 125 4.07 -19.11 6.10
CA VAL A 125 2.60 -19.20 6.08
C VAL A 125 2.16 -19.88 7.37
N ALA A 126 1.25 -19.26 8.10
CA ALA A 126 0.61 -19.87 9.26
C ALA A 126 -0.84 -20.24 8.89
N ILE A 127 -1.16 -21.52 9.01
CA ILE A 127 -2.47 -22.08 8.65
C ILE A 127 -3.08 -22.73 9.88
N GLU A 128 -4.35 -22.44 10.13
CA GLU A 128 -5.14 -23.14 11.14
C GLU A 128 -5.51 -24.54 10.62
N PRO A 129 -5.06 -25.65 11.27
CA PRO A 129 -5.19 -26.98 10.69
C PRO A 129 -6.63 -27.47 10.50
N ARG A 130 -7.56 -27.03 11.35
CA ARG A 130 -8.95 -27.51 11.32
C ARG A 130 -9.78 -26.90 10.21
N THR A 131 -9.49 -25.64 9.86
CA THR A 131 -10.30 -24.83 8.93
C THR A 131 -9.58 -24.57 7.62
N GLY A 132 -8.25 -24.73 7.60
CA GLY A 132 -7.41 -24.28 6.49
C GLY A 132 -7.26 -22.76 6.41
N HIS A 133 -7.72 -22.01 7.42
CA HIS A 133 -7.62 -20.56 7.42
C HIS A 133 -6.17 -20.11 7.47
N ILE A 134 -5.77 -19.24 6.54
CA ILE A 134 -4.48 -18.57 6.60
C ILE A 134 -4.59 -17.45 7.64
N ARG A 135 -3.82 -17.57 8.70
CA ARG A 135 -3.79 -16.59 9.81
C ARG A 135 -2.69 -15.55 9.62
N ALA A 136 -1.58 -15.94 9.01
CA ALA A 136 -0.48 -15.03 8.68
C ALA A 136 0.23 -15.48 7.39
N ILE A 137 0.74 -14.53 6.64
CA ILE A 137 1.57 -14.78 5.45
C ILE A 137 2.65 -13.70 5.30
N VAL A 138 3.89 -14.14 5.13
CA VAL A 138 5.06 -13.28 4.91
C VAL A 138 5.83 -13.84 3.74
N GLY A 139 6.00 -13.03 2.69
CA GLY A 139 6.60 -13.46 1.42
C GLY A 139 8.05 -13.04 1.21
N GLY A 140 8.67 -12.37 2.18
CA GLY A 140 10.04 -11.84 2.06
C GLY A 140 10.46 -11.04 3.29
N TYR A 141 11.71 -10.59 3.27
CA TYR A 141 12.31 -9.80 4.36
C TYR A 141 11.68 -8.40 4.48
N ASP A 142 11.51 -7.72 3.35
CA ASP A 142 10.89 -6.40 3.25
C ASP A 142 10.03 -6.33 1.99
N PHE A 143 8.77 -5.92 2.15
CA PHE A 143 7.83 -5.77 1.04
C PHE A 143 8.17 -4.57 0.14
N SER A 144 8.75 -3.51 0.71
CA SER A 144 9.16 -2.32 -0.05
C SER A 144 10.35 -2.62 -0.98
N GLU A 145 11.25 -3.52 -0.58
CA GLU A 145 12.34 -4.02 -1.42
C GLU A 145 11.86 -5.05 -2.44
N SER A 146 10.94 -5.95 -2.05
CA SER A 146 10.47 -7.03 -2.91
C SER A 146 9.01 -7.37 -2.65
N GLN A 147 8.13 -6.94 -3.55
CA GLN A 147 6.69 -7.27 -3.49
C GLN A 147 6.38 -8.72 -3.91
N PHE A 148 7.39 -9.47 -4.37
CA PHE A 148 7.26 -10.87 -4.76
C PHE A 148 6.96 -11.74 -3.54
N ASN A 149 5.76 -12.31 -3.49
CA ASN A 149 5.32 -13.11 -2.36
C ASN A 149 5.83 -14.55 -2.49
N ARG A 150 6.98 -14.83 -1.86
CA ARG A 150 7.61 -16.16 -1.93
C ARG A 150 6.78 -17.26 -1.27
N ALA A 151 5.86 -16.91 -0.37
CA ALA A 151 5.04 -17.86 0.36
C ALA A 151 4.03 -18.59 -0.55
N TRP A 152 3.65 -17.99 -1.68
CA TRP A 152 2.73 -18.58 -2.67
C TRP A 152 3.34 -18.65 -4.07
N GLN A 153 4.17 -17.67 -4.48
CA GLN A 153 4.68 -17.57 -5.85
C GLN A 153 5.97 -18.37 -6.05
N ALA A 154 6.78 -18.56 -5.01
CA ALA A 154 8.10 -19.18 -5.15
C ALA A 154 8.00 -20.70 -5.12
N ARG A 155 8.26 -21.35 -6.26
CA ARG A 155 8.43 -22.81 -6.31
C ARG A 155 9.86 -23.17 -5.89
N ARG A 156 9.99 -24.00 -4.86
CA ARG A 156 11.27 -24.51 -4.35
C ARG A 156 11.14 -26.01 -4.11
N GLN A 157 12.25 -26.75 -4.23
CA GLN A 157 12.27 -28.16 -3.86
C GLN A 157 12.09 -28.27 -2.33
N PRO A 158 11.15 -29.10 -1.84
CA PRO A 158 10.87 -29.22 -0.40
C PRO A 158 11.97 -29.98 0.36
N GLY A 159 12.81 -30.75 -0.34
CA GLY A 159 13.84 -31.58 0.28
C GLY A 159 13.26 -32.59 1.26
N SER A 160 13.93 -32.78 2.41
CA SER A 160 13.51 -33.77 3.41
C SER A 160 12.17 -33.46 4.10
N SER A 161 11.64 -32.24 3.95
CA SER A 161 10.32 -31.88 4.49
C SER A 161 9.18 -32.69 3.86
N PHE A 162 9.42 -33.38 2.74
CA PHE A 162 8.44 -34.25 2.08
C PHE A 162 8.29 -35.63 2.74
N LYS A 163 9.26 -36.07 3.55
CA LYS A 163 9.30 -37.46 4.07
C LYS A 163 8.07 -37.95 4.86
N PRO A 164 7.31 -37.11 5.59
CA PRO A 164 6.15 -37.58 6.36
C PRO A 164 4.90 -37.97 5.55
N PHE A 165 4.87 -37.73 4.24
CA PHE A 165 3.75 -38.03 3.35
C PHE A 165 3.97 -39.34 2.59
#